data_AF-A0A6G3RR06-F1
#
_entry.id   AF-A0A6G3RR06-F1
#
_cell.length_a   1.000
_cell.length_b   1.000
_cell.length_c   1.000
_cell.angle_alpha   90.00
_cell.angle_beta   90.00
_cell.angle_gamma   90.00
#
_symmetry.space_group_name_H-M   'P 1'
#
loop_
_entity.id
_entity.type
_entity.pdbx_description
1 polymer ?
#
loop_
_entity_poly.entity_id
_entity_poly.type
_entity_poly.pdbx_seq_one_letter_code
_entity_poly.pdbx_strand_id
1 'polypeptide(L)'
;KWDTELARTMNYVPNKTTLASAVADEEGVAAMAAGAAHGRATPSTPLWAAVEADNPIKPYMTKVLSGGDAQKAARGASQRITEELAPGL
;
A
#
# COMPACT_ATOMS: atom_id res chain seq x y z
N LYS A 1 -14.70 -21.78 -2.98
CA LYS A 1 -14.28 -22.89 -2.10
C LYS A 1 -12.78 -22.85 -1.88
N TRP A 2 -11.94 -23.05 -2.91
CA TRP A 2 -10.48 -22.92 -2.80
C TRP A 2 -9.99 -21.55 -2.31
N ASP A 3 -10.42 -20.45 -2.91
CA ASP A 3 -10.03 -19.10 -2.46
C ASP A 3 -10.40 -18.82 -1.00
N THR A 4 -11.54 -19.37 -0.55
CA THR A 4 -12.02 -19.24 0.83
C THR A 4 -11.19 -20.08 1.80
N GLU A 5 -10.91 -21.33 1.44
CA GLU A 5 -10.09 -22.24 2.25
C GLU A 5 -8.64 -21.72 2.33
N LEU A 6 -8.09 -21.18 1.25
CA LEU A 6 -6.77 -20.55 1.25
C LEU A 6 -6.73 -19.29 2.13
N ALA A 7 -7.73 -18.42 2.02
CA ALA A 7 -7.83 -17.20 2.84
C ALA A 7 -7.87 -17.53 4.34
N ARG A 8 -8.70 -18.49 4.75
CA ARG A 8 -8.77 -18.95 6.15
C ARG A 8 -7.49 -19.65 6.62
N THR A 9 -6.87 -20.47 5.76
CA THR A 9 -5.66 -21.21 6.13
C THR A 9 -4.43 -20.30 6.25
N MET A 10 -4.36 -19.24 5.44
CA MET A 10 -3.21 -18.33 5.37
C MET A 10 -3.41 -16.99 6.09
N ASN A 11 -4.58 -16.75 6.72
CA ASN A 11 -4.98 -15.44 7.25
C ASN A 11 -4.88 -14.31 6.20
N TYR A 12 -5.15 -14.62 4.94
CA TYR A 12 -5.15 -13.63 3.87
C TYR A 12 -6.55 -13.10 3.60
N VAL A 13 -6.63 -11.81 3.27
CA VAL A 13 -7.88 -11.25 2.75
C VAL A 13 -8.13 -11.82 1.35
N PRO A 14 -9.33 -12.36 1.07
CA PRO A 14 -9.68 -12.81 -0.27
C PRO A 14 -9.50 -11.70 -1.31
N ASN A 15 -8.92 -12.02 -2.49
CA ASN A 15 -8.68 -11.00 -3.53
C ASN A 15 -9.98 -10.42 -4.16
N LYS A 16 -11.13 -11.04 -3.87
CA LYS A 16 -12.45 -10.59 -4.30
C LYS A 16 -13.23 -10.07 -3.11
N THR A 17 -13.73 -8.84 -3.22
CA THR A 17 -14.60 -8.22 -2.21
C THR A 17 -15.85 -9.04 -1.92
N THR A 18 -16.36 -9.79 -2.91
CA THR A 18 -17.51 -10.69 -2.76
C THR A 18 -17.27 -11.88 -1.84
N LEU A 19 -16.02 -12.16 -1.45
CA LEU A 19 -15.65 -13.24 -0.56
C LEU A 19 -15.41 -12.75 0.89
N ALA A 20 -15.57 -11.46 1.17
CA ALA A 20 -15.37 -10.88 2.51
C ALA A 20 -16.33 -11.46 3.56
N SER A 21 -17.55 -11.86 3.18
CA SER A 21 -18.51 -12.52 4.09
C SER A 21 -18.02 -13.87 4.59
N ALA A 22 -17.09 -14.51 3.88
CA ALA A 22 -16.58 -15.83 4.24
C ALA A 22 -15.59 -15.82 5.40
N VAL A 23 -15.14 -14.64 5.83
CA VAL A 23 -14.17 -14.42 6.92
C VAL A 23 -14.75 -13.51 8.03
N ALA A 24 -16.07 -13.28 8.02
CA ALA A 24 -16.72 -12.33 8.93
C ALA A 24 -16.69 -12.76 10.41
N ASP A 25 -16.60 -14.05 10.69
CA ASP A 25 -16.54 -14.60 12.06
C ASP A 25 -15.12 -14.59 12.65
N GLU A 26 -14.11 -14.17 11.87
CA GLU A 26 -12.71 -14.06 12.29
C GLU A 26 -12.33 -12.58 12.42
N GLU A 27 -12.42 -12.03 13.64
CA GLU A 27 -12.30 -10.58 13.91
C GLU A 27 -11.10 -9.91 13.21
N GLY A 28 -9.92 -10.53 13.29
CA GLY A 28 -8.71 -10.01 12.63
C GLY A 28 -8.81 -9.99 11.11
N VAL A 29 -9.38 -11.03 10.51
CA VAL A 29 -9.52 -11.14 9.04
C VAL A 29 -10.64 -10.25 8.54
N ALA A 30 -11.71 -10.08 9.31
CA ALA A 30 -12.78 -9.12 9.02
C ALA A 30 -12.26 -7.66 9.00
N ALA A 31 -11.42 -7.28 9.97
CA ALA A 31 -10.79 -5.96 9.98
C ALA A 31 -9.85 -5.75 8.77
N MET A 32 -9.05 -6.76 8.42
CA MET A 32 -8.21 -6.72 7.23
C MET A 32 -9.05 -6.60 5.94
N ALA A 33 -10.17 -7.30 5.85
CA ALA A 33 -11.07 -7.25 4.69
C ALA A 33 -11.69 -5.86 4.50
N ALA A 34 -12.10 -5.20 5.60
CA ALA A 34 -12.59 -3.83 5.56
C ALA A 34 -11.51 -2.86 5.03
N GLY A 35 -10.26 -2.99 5.49
CA GLY A 35 -9.15 -2.18 5.01
C GLY A 35 -8.81 -2.44 3.53
N ALA A 36 -8.77 -3.70 3.13
CA ALA A 36 -8.43 -4.10 1.76
C ALA A 36 -9.43 -3.59 0.71
N ALA A 37 -10.71 -3.41 1.07
CA ALA A 37 -11.71 -2.82 0.18
C ALA A 37 -11.34 -1.40 -0.31
N HIS A 38 -10.48 -0.71 0.43
CA HIS A 38 -9.96 0.62 0.09
C HIS A 38 -8.51 0.62 -0.41
N GLY A 39 -7.90 -0.56 -0.52
CA GLY A 39 -6.53 -0.72 -1.00
C GLY A 39 -6.38 -0.41 -2.49
N ARG A 40 -5.15 -0.09 -2.88
CA ARG A 40 -4.72 0.04 -4.27
C ARG A 40 -3.42 -0.74 -4.44
N ALA A 41 -3.30 -1.42 -5.58
CA ALA A 41 -2.01 -1.96 -5.98
C ALA A 41 -1.05 -0.82 -6.32
N THR A 42 0.24 -1.07 -6.18
CA THR A 42 1.27 -0.18 -6.69
C THR A 42 1.20 -0.09 -8.22
N PRO A 43 1.64 1.03 -8.83
CA PRO A 43 1.71 1.18 -10.28
C PRO A 43 2.45 0.03 -10.97
N SER A 44 1.91 -0.48 -12.08
CA SER A 44 2.48 -1.60 -12.84
C SER A 44 3.59 -1.18 -13.83
N THR A 45 4.18 0.00 -13.65
CA THR A 45 5.25 0.50 -14.52
C THR A 45 6.56 -0.22 -14.23
N PRO A 46 7.39 -0.55 -15.25
CA PRO A 46 8.71 -1.14 -15.04
C PRO A 46 9.62 -0.29 -14.15
N LEU A 47 9.37 1.02 -14.09
CA LEU A 47 10.15 1.97 -13.28
C LEU A 47 9.77 1.94 -11.79
N TRP A 48 8.72 1.20 -11.40
CA TRP A 48 8.29 1.14 -10.00
C TRP A 48 9.36 0.58 -9.07
N ALA A 49 10.17 -0.36 -9.56
CA ALA A 49 11.27 -0.93 -8.79
C ALA A 49 12.30 0.13 -8.34
N ALA A 50 12.51 1.19 -9.13
CA ALA A 50 13.40 2.29 -8.76
C ALA A 50 12.79 3.14 -7.62
N VAL A 51 11.48 3.43 -7.70
CA VAL A 51 10.75 4.11 -6.63
C VAL A 51 10.80 3.32 -5.32
N GLU A 52 10.63 2.00 -5.38
CA GLU A 52 10.69 1.13 -4.19
C GLU A 52 12.09 1.06 -3.58
N ALA A 53 13.13 1.08 -4.42
CA ALA A 53 14.51 1.08 -3.98
C ALA A 53 14.91 2.41 -3.30
N ASP A 54 14.53 3.55 -3.88
CA ASP A 54 14.79 4.88 -3.31
C ASP A 54 13.93 5.16 -2.06
N ASN A 55 12.68 4.72 -2.09
CA ASN A 55 11.70 4.83 -1.01
C ASN A 55 11.57 6.24 -0.39
N PRO A 56 11.19 7.26 -1.18
CA PRO A 56 11.10 8.65 -0.73
C PRO A 56 10.07 8.92 0.37
N ILE A 57 9.15 7.97 0.62
CA ILE A 57 8.15 8.06 1.69
C ILE A 57 8.80 7.95 3.06
N LYS A 58 9.81 7.09 3.25
CA LYS A 58 10.51 6.94 4.55
C LYS A 58 11.13 8.26 5.05
N PRO A 59 11.98 8.96 4.29
CA PRO A 59 12.55 10.23 4.74
C PRO A 59 11.47 11.32 4.91
N TYR A 60 10.39 11.29 4.13
CA TYR A 60 9.22 12.14 4.38
C TYR A 60 8.61 11.89 5.76
N MET A 61 8.29 10.63 6.09
CA MET A 61 7.73 10.25 7.38
C MET A 61 8.65 10.68 8.52
N THR A 62 9.96 10.43 8.40
CA THR A 62 10.95 10.87 9.40
C THR A 62 10.91 12.38 9.62
N LYS A 63 10.88 13.18 8.55
CA LYS A 63 10.82 14.65 8.65
C LYS A 63 9.55 15.11 9.37
N VAL A 64 8.39 14.55 9.03
CA VAL A 64 7.10 14.94 9.64
C VAL A 64 7.03 14.52 11.11
N LEU A 65 7.39 13.27 11.42
CA LEU A 65 7.38 12.77 12.79
C LEU A 65 8.39 13.48 13.70
N SER A 66 9.42 14.10 13.12
CA SER A 66 10.39 14.93 13.84
C SER A 66 9.98 16.40 13.95
N GLY A 67 8.74 16.76 13.59
CA GLY A 67 8.21 18.12 13.73
C GLY A 67 8.42 19.05 12.52
N GLY A 68 8.85 18.52 11.37
CA GLY A 68 8.98 19.29 10.14
C GLY A 68 7.65 19.62 9.45
N ASP A 69 7.67 20.59 8.53
CA ASP A 69 6.49 20.96 7.74
C ASP A 69 6.05 19.84 6.79
N ALA A 70 4.86 19.29 7.04
CA ALA A 70 4.33 18.15 6.30
C ALA A 70 4.10 18.45 4.82
N GLN A 71 3.60 19.63 4.48
CA GLN A 71 3.26 19.95 3.10
C GLN A 71 4.52 20.12 2.24
N LYS A 72 5.57 20.75 2.77
CA LYS A 72 6.88 20.89 2.14
C LYS A 72 7.58 19.55 2.01
N ALA A 73 7.55 18.73 3.07
CA ALA A 73 8.14 17.39 3.02
C ALA A 73 7.44 16.48 1.99
N ALA A 74 6.10 16.54 1.93
CA ALA A 74 5.30 15.81 0.96
C ALA A 74 5.58 16.26 -0.48
N ARG A 75 5.71 17.58 -0.72
CA ARG A 75 6.11 18.10 -2.03
C ARG A 75 7.46 17.53 -2.49
N GLY A 76 8.45 17.51 -1.60
CA GLY A 76 9.77 16.93 -1.91
C GLY A 76 9.71 15.44 -2.23
N ALA A 77 8.95 14.65 -1.45
CA ALA A 77 8.77 13.23 -1.74
C ALA A 77 8.03 13.00 -3.07
N SER A 78 6.99 13.78 -3.35
CA SER A 78 6.26 13.70 -4.61
C SER A 78 7.15 13.99 -5.81
N GLN A 79 7.99 15.02 -5.73
CA GLN A 79 8.95 15.34 -6.80
C GLN A 79 9.92 14.18 -7.03
N ARG A 80 10.47 13.61 -5.96
CA ARG A 80 11.39 12.47 -6.06
C ARG A 80 10.74 11.23 -6.69
N ILE A 81 9.49 10.94 -6.33
CA ILE A 81 8.71 9.87 -6.98
C ILE A 81 8.57 10.14 -8.48
N THR A 82 8.28 11.37 -8.89
CA THR A 82 8.19 11.75 -10.30
C THR A 82 9.52 11.55 -11.03
N GLU A 83 10.64 11.95 -10.43
CA GLU A 83 11.98 11.76 -11.00
C GLU A 83 12.31 10.27 -11.25
N GLU A 84 11.98 9.40 -10.29
CA GLU A 84 12.20 7.94 -10.43
C GLU A 84 11.24 7.30 -11.44
N LEU A 85 9.99 7.78 -11.51
CA LEU A 85 8.99 7.29 -12.47
C LEU A 85 9.19 7.81 -13.89
N ALA A 86 9.94 8.90 -14.06
CA ALA A 86 10.09 9.56 -15.34
C ALA A 86 11.50 10.20 -15.49
N PRO A 87 12.57 9.38 -15.54
CA PRO A 87 13.94 9.91 -15.59
C PRO A 87 14.18 10.75 -16.85
N GLY A 88 14.75 11.95 -16.66
CA GLY A 88 15.13 12.85 -17.75
C GLY A 88 14.03 13.80 -18.26
N LEU A 89 12.88 13.84 -17.58
CA LEU A 89 11.88 14.91 -17.71
C LEU A 89 12.19 16.13 -16.86
#